data_AF-A0A845GB40-F1
#
_entry.id   AF-A0A845GB40-F1
#
_cell.length_a   1.000
_cell.length_b   1.000
_cell.length_c   1.000
_cell.angle_alpha   90.00
_cell.angle_beta   90.00
_cell.angle_gamma   90.00
#
_symmetry.space_group_name_H-M   'P 1'
#
loop_
_entity.id
_entity.type
_entity.pdbx_description
1 polymer ?
#
loop_
_entity_poly.entity_id
_entity_poly.type
_entity_poly.pdbx_seq_one_letter_code
_entity_poly.pdbx_strand_id
1 'polypeptide(L)'
;MERFARLAPRRLRVLLSPQQLLCVVRHGGRPADGSARQIAIDGAGAGGHWRAAIDALRALLQQPDIAAARLPLEISLSGRWSQLVLAPWSDALLSEPSASRFLQTQLAALYGDNARGWSVVGDDAPYGHTRLVCGVDSTLLQALKDVAAECGHSCRVIEPLLATALRTLEAPQPKRPRKGAADATSTPSRTNSAAEAFEALALIEPGRITMAALRDGRIVAIQSQPASEAWRLELPQAWQRWTLRAPELAAIERIAVTDLSALPAAHAPATAPATALHLVPGALPLRFQLNANPFGERATVVTPAAQAPSSTATPEVAA
;
A
#
# COMPACT_ATOMS: atom_id res chain seq x y z
N MET A 1 -31.48 20.70 -21.43
CA MET A 1 -30.79 20.90 -20.14
C MET A 1 -29.89 19.70 -19.89
N GLU A 2 -28.64 19.79 -20.31
CA GLU A 2 -27.63 18.78 -20.04
C GLU A 2 -27.33 18.76 -18.53
N ARG A 3 -27.57 17.62 -17.88
CA ARG A 3 -27.10 17.37 -16.51
C ARG A 3 -25.59 17.27 -16.56
N PHE A 4 -24.88 18.33 -16.17
CA PHE A 4 -23.47 18.25 -15.80
C PHE A 4 -23.35 17.31 -14.60
N ALA A 5 -23.15 16.02 -14.86
CA ALA A 5 -22.64 15.11 -13.85
C ALA A 5 -21.29 15.67 -13.40
N ARG A 6 -21.19 16.07 -12.12
CA ARG A 6 -19.89 16.44 -11.52
C ARG A 6 -18.97 15.24 -11.69
N LEU A 7 -18.08 15.30 -12.67
CA LEU A 7 -17.02 14.32 -12.86
C LEU A 7 -16.20 14.31 -11.56
N ALA A 8 -16.04 13.14 -10.95
CA ALA A 8 -15.23 13.02 -9.76
C ALA A 8 -13.79 13.48 -10.10
N PRO A 9 -13.12 14.25 -9.24
CA PRO A 9 -11.79 14.75 -9.58
C PRO A 9 -10.83 13.59 -9.84
N ARG A 10 -10.09 13.68 -10.95
CA ARG A 10 -9.02 12.72 -11.29
C ARG A 10 -7.84 12.91 -10.36
N ARG A 11 -7.19 11.81 -9.96
CA ARG A 11 -6.01 11.83 -9.06
C ARG A 11 -5.01 10.78 -9.50
N LEU A 12 -3.74 11.02 -9.25
CA LEU A 12 -2.67 10.05 -9.43
C LEU A 12 -2.40 9.38 -8.09
N ARG A 13 -2.60 8.07 -8.01
CA ARG A 13 -2.25 7.29 -6.82
C ARG A 13 -0.97 6.51 -7.08
N VAL A 14 -0.03 6.57 -6.13
CA VAL A 14 1.27 5.91 -6.23
C VAL A 14 1.49 5.02 -5.01
N LEU A 15 1.90 3.77 -5.21
CA LEU A 15 2.56 2.96 -4.19
C LEU A 15 4.06 3.10 -4.36
N LEU A 16 4.72 3.47 -3.28
CA LEU A 16 6.16 3.54 -3.18
C LEU A 16 6.65 2.42 -2.26
N SER A 17 7.47 1.52 -2.81
CA SER A 17 8.10 0.41 -2.09
C SER A 17 9.57 0.27 -2.50
N PRO A 18 10.41 -0.47 -1.77
CA PRO A 18 11.84 -0.53 -2.08
C PRO A 18 12.13 -1.10 -3.48
N GLN A 19 11.42 -2.13 -3.93
CA GLN A 19 11.72 -2.82 -5.18
C GLN A 19 10.87 -2.34 -6.37
N GLN A 20 9.81 -1.57 -6.11
CA GLN A 20 8.89 -1.16 -7.16
C GLN A 20 8.07 0.08 -6.81
N LEU A 21 7.66 0.77 -7.86
CA LEU A 21 6.66 1.81 -7.83
C LEU A 21 5.45 1.35 -8.64
N LEU A 22 4.27 1.38 -8.05
CA LEU A 22 3.01 1.21 -8.80
C LEU A 22 2.31 2.55 -8.90
N CYS A 23 1.72 2.87 -10.04
CA CYS A 23 0.88 4.05 -10.15
C CYS A 23 -0.38 3.77 -10.96
N VAL A 24 -1.44 4.52 -10.65
CA VAL A 24 -2.71 4.44 -11.37
C VAL A 24 -3.42 5.79 -11.32
N VAL A 25 -4.08 6.18 -12.40
CA VAL A 25 -4.98 7.33 -12.38
C VAL A 25 -6.35 6.86 -11.89
N ARG A 26 -6.96 7.57 -10.95
CA ARG A 26 -8.31 7.27 -10.46
C ARG A 26 -9.29 8.36 -10.83
N HIS A 27 -10.52 7.95 -11.13
CA HIS A 27 -11.68 8.83 -11.25
C HIS A 27 -12.66 8.48 -10.12
N GLY A 28 -12.59 9.24 -9.02
CA GLY A 28 -13.23 8.86 -7.77
C GLY A 28 -12.72 7.50 -7.25
N GLY A 29 -13.64 6.60 -6.93
CA GLY A 29 -13.33 5.28 -6.41
C GLY A 29 -12.85 4.25 -7.44
N ARG A 30 -12.70 4.59 -8.72
CA ARG A 30 -12.35 3.61 -9.79
C ARG A 30 -11.02 3.93 -10.45
N PRO A 31 -10.14 2.92 -10.68
CA PRO A 31 -9.00 3.05 -11.59
C PRO A 31 -9.48 3.43 -13.01
N ALA A 32 -8.73 4.30 -13.68
CA ALA A 32 -8.91 4.56 -15.11
C ALA A 32 -8.25 3.44 -15.92
N ASP A 33 -8.96 2.93 -16.91
CA ASP A 33 -8.49 1.81 -17.74
C ASP A 33 -7.16 2.15 -18.43
N GLY A 34 -6.23 1.19 -18.44
CA GLY A 34 -4.91 1.34 -19.05
C GLY A 34 -3.95 2.33 -18.37
N SER A 35 -4.36 2.95 -17.26
CA SER A 35 -3.50 3.92 -16.55
C SER A 35 -2.57 3.30 -15.51
N ALA A 36 -2.76 2.01 -15.20
CA ALA A 36 -1.93 1.31 -14.22
C ALA A 36 -0.54 1.05 -14.80
N ARG A 37 0.51 1.47 -14.08
CA ARG A 37 1.91 1.23 -14.43
C ARG A 37 2.66 0.61 -13.26
N GLN A 38 3.64 -0.21 -13.58
CA GLN A 38 4.56 -0.81 -12.63
C GLN A 38 5.99 -0.54 -13.11
N ILE A 39 6.78 0.05 -12.24
CA ILE A 39 8.16 0.46 -12.49
C ILE A 39 9.05 -0.28 -11.51
N ALA A 40 10.07 -0.96 -12.01
CA ALA A 40 11.10 -1.60 -11.20
C ALA A 40 11.99 -0.54 -10.55
N ILE A 41 12.40 -0.74 -9.30
CA ILE A 41 13.39 0.12 -8.64
C ILE A 41 14.65 -0.72 -8.43
N ASP A 42 15.66 -0.44 -9.24
CA ASP A 42 16.97 -1.06 -9.13
C ASP A 42 17.74 -0.52 -7.90
N GLY A 43 18.66 -1.32 -7.38
CA GLY A 43 19.59 -0.85 -6.34
C GLY A 43 19.01 -0.79 -4.92
N ALA A 44 17.80 -1.34 -4.70
CA ALA A 44 17.29 -1.60 -3.37
C ALA A 44 18.08 -2.76 -2.72
N GLY A 45 19.33 -2.49 -2.30
CA GLY A 45 20.11 -3.43 -1.50
C GLY A 45 19.35 -3.85 -0.23
N ALA A 46 19.90 -4.81 0.52
CA ALA A 46 19.23 -5.45 1.67
C ALA A 46 18.65 -4.49 2.74
N GLY A 47 19.07 -3.21 2.76
CA GLY A 47 18.57 -2.17 3.65
C GLY A 47 17.46 -1.25 3.10
N GLY A 48 17.09 -1.35 1.80
CA GLY A 48 15.92 -0.67 1.24
C GLY A 48 15.88 0.85 1.46
N HIS A 49 17.01 1.54 1.30
CA HIS A 49 17.05 3.00 1.43
C HIS A 49 16.12 3.66 0.39
N TRP A 50 15.34 4.65 0.82
CA TRP A 50 14.21 5.18 0.05
C TRP A 50 14.60 6.08 -1.13
N ARG A 51 15.88 6.47 -1.24
CA ARG A 51 16.38 7.41 -2.28
C ARG A 51 16.06 6.95 -3.70
N ALA A 52 16.35 5.70 -4.05
CA ALA A 52 16.10 5.17 -5.39
C ALA A 52 14.61 5.23 -5.76
N ALA A 53 13.73 5.07 -4.78
CA ALA A 53 12.28 5.17 -4.97
C ALA A 53 11.82 6.62 -5.16
N ILE A 54 12.46 7.58 -4.50
CA ILE A 54 12.26 9.00 -4.75
C ILE A 54 12.70 9.39 -6.17
N ASP A 55 13.84 8.86 -6.63
CA ASP A 55 14.32 9.10 -7.98
C ASP A 55 13.36 8.49 -9.03
N ALA A 56 12.85 7.28 -8.76
CA ALA A 56 11.82 6.66 -9.60
C ALA A 56 10.50 7.44 -9.60
N LEU A 57 10.07 7.98 -8.45
CA LEU A 57 8.90 8.87 -8.38
C LEU A 57 9.12 10.13 -9.21
N ARG A 58 10.29 10.77 -9.08
CA ARG A 58 10.65 11.96 -9.87
C ARG A 58 10.58 11.65 -11.36
N ALA A 59 11.20 10.56 -11.79
CA ALA A 59 11.18 10.13 -13.19
C ALA A 59 9.75 9.89 -13.68
N LEU A 60 8.88 9.26 -12.87
CA LEU A 60 7.46 9.08 -13.20
C LEU A 60 6.74 10.43 -13.37
N LEU A 61 6.89 11.35 -12.40
CA LEU A 61 6.19 12.63 -12.42
C LEU A 61 6.64 13.55 -13.57
N GLN A 62 7.87 13.35 -14.07
CA GLN A 62 8.41 14.07 -15.23
C GLN A 62 7.99 13.45 -16.59
N GLN A 63 7.33 12.29 -16.60
CA GLN A 63 6.83 11.71 -17.86
C GLN A 63 5.82 12.67 -18.50
N PRO A 64 5.90 12.95 -19.82
CA PRO A 64 5.11 14.01 -20.45
C PRO A 64 3.60 13.92 -20.21
N ASP A 65 3.04 12.71 -20.20
CA ASP A 65 1.61 12.48 -19.99
C ASP A 65 1.17 12.70 -18.53
N ILE A 66 2.05 12.44 -17.57
CA ILE A 66 1.82 12.69 -16.14
C ILE A 66 2.04 14.18 -15.81
N ALA A 67 3.15 14.73 -16.27
CA ALA A 67 3.56 16.12 -16.04
C ALA A 67 2.56 17.12 -16.65
N ALA A 68 2.00 16.82 -17.83
CA ALA A 68 1.00 17.68 -18.46
C ALA A 68 -0.33 17.68 -17.69
N ALA A 69 -0.72 16.54 -17.09
CA ALA A 69 -1.99 16.41 -16.39
C ALA A 69 -1.99 17.06 -15.00
N ARG A 70 -0.81 17.17 -14.35
CA ARG A 70 -0.61 17.75 -13.00
C ARG A 70 -1.65 17.31 -11.98
N LEU A 71 -2.04 16.02 -12.05
CA LEU A 71 -3.08 15.49 -11.19
C LEU A 71 -2.65 15.58 -9.71
N PRO A 72 -3.60 15.82 -8.78
CA PRO A 72 -3.34 15.69 -7.36
C PRO A 72 -2.75 14.31 -7.04
N LEU A 73 -1.67 14.29 -6.27
CA LEU A 73 -0.89 13.10 -5.95
C LEU A 73 -1.28 12.54 -4.58
N GLU A 74 -1.55 11.24 -4.53
CA GLU A 74 -1.81 10.47 -3.31
C GLU A 74 -0.79 9.32 -3.23
N ILE A 75 0.01 9.30 -2.16
CA ILE A 75 1.13 8.37 -2.00
C ILE A 75 0.82 7.37 -0.89
N SER A 76 0.88 6.09 -1.23
CA SER A 76 0.87 4.97 -0.30
C SER A 76 2.29 4.47 -0.09
N LEU A 77 2.72 4.35 1.16
CA LEU A 77 4.04 3.85 1.52
C LEU A 77 3.98 2.38 1.90
N SER A 78 4.94 1.61 1.39
CA SER A 78 5.21 0.25 1.84
C SER A 78 5.37 0.17 3.35
N GLY A 79 4.97 -0.96 3.95
CA GLY A 79 5.22 -1.23 5.36
C GLY A 79 6.71 -1.19 5.74
N ARG A 80 7.61 -1.28 4.75
CA ARG A 80 9.07 -1.11 4.93
C ARG A 80 9.46 0.29 5.39
N TRP A 81 8.67 1.31 5.02
CA TRP A 81 8.93 2.71 5.38
C TRP A 81 7.87 3.31 6.29
N SER A 82 6.70 2.68 6.41
CA SER A 82 5.67 3.04 7.38
C SER A 82 5.50 1.96 8.45
N GLN A 83 6.05 2.20 9.64
CA GLN A 83 5.93 1.29 10.75
C GLN A 83 4.63 1.51 11.51
N LEU A 84 3.89 0.43 11.73
CA LEU A 84 2.59 0.47 12.38
C LEU A 84 2.64 -0.29 13.70
N VAL A 85 2.15 0.34 14.78
CA VAL A 85 2.07 -0.27 16.11
C VAL A 85 0.73 0.06 16.75
N LEU A 86 0.32 -0.79 17.69
CA LEU A 86 -0.80 -0.49 18.57
C LEU A 86 -0.26 0.11 19.86
N ALA A 87 -0.56 1.39 20.08
CA ALA A 87 -0.22 2.08 21.32
C ALA A 87 -1.38 1.93 22.32
N PRO A 88 -1.09 1.55 23.58
CA PRO A 88 -2.12 1.46 24.61
C PRO A 88 -2.72 2.84 24.88
N TRP A 89 -3.93 2.84 25.44
CA TRP A 89 -4.52 4.07 25.96
C TRP A 89 -3.62 4.72 27.03
N SER A 90 -3.58 6.05 27.05
CA SER A 90 -2.88 6.86 28.04
C SER A 90 -3.51 8.24 28.11
N ASP A 91 -3.60 8.83 29.30
CA ASP A 91 -4.09 10.20 29.46
C ASP A 91 -3.20 11.24 28.73
N ALA A 92 -1.95 10.88 28.41
CA ALA A 92 -1.08 11.70 27.56
C ALA A 92 -1.71 12.00 26.19
N LEU A 93 -2.60 11.12 25.70
CA LEU A 93 -3.30 11.26 24.41
C LEU A 93 -4.38 12.37 24.42
N LEU A 94 -4.70 12.94 25.59
CA LEU A 94 -5.70 14.00 25.73
C LEU A 94 -5.20 15.39 25.32
N SER A 95 -3.89 15.57 25.13
CA SER A 95 -3.30 16.85 24.71
C SER A 95 -2.24 16.62 23.65
N GLU A 96 -2.23 17.43 22.58
CA GLU A 96 -1.39 17.13 21.43
C GLU A 96 0.13 17.05 21.76
N PRO A 97 0.74 18.03 22.45
CA PRO A 97 2.18 17.95 22.75
C PRO A 97 2.57 16.72 23.59
N SER A 98 1.68 16.24 24.46
CA SER A 98 1.91 15.04 25.25
C SER A 98 1.62 13.77 24.44
N ALA A 99 0.64 13.81 23.54
CA ALA A 99 0.30 12.72 22.65
C ALA A 99 1.46 12.42 21.71
N SER A 100 2.01 13.42 21.01
CA SER A 100 3.13 13.19 20.08
C SER A 100 4.33 12.60 20.83
N ARG A 101 4.66 13.11 22.02
CA ARG A 101 5.75 12.53 22.85
C ARG A 101 5.47 11.09 23.26
N PHE A 102 4.27 10.80 23.75
CA PHE A 102 3.90 9.45 24.17
C PHE A 102 3.99 8.47 23.00
N LEU A 103 3.40 8.81 21.84
CA LEU A 103 3.43 7.97 20.65
C LEU A 103 4.86 7.77 20.12
N GLN A 104 5.68 8.82 20.17
CA GLN A 104 7.10 8.75 19.83
C GLN A 104 7.86 7.77 20.74
N THR A 105 7.57 7.77 22.04
CA THR A 105 8.15 6.82 23.00
C THR A 105 7.70 5.39 22.71
N GLN A 106 6.42 5.15 22.35
CA GLN A 106 5.94 3.81 21.97
C GLN A 106 6.71 3.24 20.78
N LEU A 107 6.94 4.05 19.74
CA LEU A 107 7.72 3.63 18.59
C LEU A 107 9.19 3.41 18.92
N ALA A 108 9.81 4.30 19.70
CA ALA A 108 11.21 4.16 20.11
C ALA A 108 11.46 2.92 20.96
N ALA A 109 10.48 2.48 21.76
CA ALA A 109 10.58 1.24 22.52
C ALA A 109 10.67 -0.01 21.62
N LEU A 110 10.05 0.02 20.43
CA LEU A 110 10.00 -1.12 19.51
C LEU A 110 11.11 -1.07 18.44
N TYR A 111 11.45 0.13 17.97
CA TYR A 111 12.36 0.33 16.82
C TYR A 111 13.69 1.00 17.21
N GLY A 112 13.91 1.27 18.49
CA GLY A 112 15.12 1.89 19.00
C GLY A 112 15.32 3.33 18.53
N ASP A 113 16.57 3.76 18.50
CA ASP A 113 16.93 5.16 18.19
C ASP A 113 16.56 5.59 16.77
N ASN A 114 16.40 4.65 15.84
CA ASN A 114 15.93 4.93 14.48
C ASN A 114 14.58 5.67 14.48
N ALA A 115 13.71 5.38 15.45
CA ALA A 115 12.40 6.01 15.52
C ALA A 115 12.46 7.50 15.88
N ARG A 116 13.53 7.99 16.52
CA ARG A 116 13.59 9.38 17.04
C ARG A 116 13.45 10.45 15.95
N GLY A 117 13.87 10.13 14.72
CA GLY A 117 13.74 11.02 13.56
C GLY A 117 12.43 10.85 12.79
N TRP A 118 11.48 10.06 13.30
CA TRP A 118 10.24 9.77 12.58
C TRP A 118 9.17 10.82 12.87
N SER A 119 8.37 11.10 11.84
CA SER A 119 7.08 11.72 12.01
C SER A 119 6.10 10.64 12.45
N VAL A 120 5.35 10.94 13.50
CA VAL A 120 4.47 9.98 14.16
C VAL A 120 3.05 10.52 14.17
N VAL A 121 2.11 9.71 13.70
CA VAL A 121 0.68 10.03 13.68
C VAL A 121 -0.10 8.86 14.26
N GLY A 122 -1.03 9.16 15.16
CA GLY A 122 -2.02 8.21 15.66
C GLY A 122 -3.36 8.36 14.96
N ASP A 123 -4.16 7.29 14.96
CA ASP A 123 -5.57 7.37 14.60
C ASP A 123 -6.40 8.08 15.67
N ASP A 124 -7.69 8.24 15.38
CA ASP A 124 -8.67 8.95 16.18
C ASP A 124 -9.40 8.05 17.19
N ALA A 125 -8.72 7.06 17.77
CA ALA A 125 -9.40 6.08 18.64
C ALA A 125 -10.13 6.75 19.82
N PRO A 126 -11.34 6.25 20.18
CA PRO A 126 -12.10 6.82 21.27
C PRO A 126 -11.34 6.74 22.60
N TYR A 127 -11.77 7.56 23.55
CA TYR A 127 -11.23 7.53 24.91
C TYR A 127 -11.21 6.10 25.47
N GLY A 128 -10.10 5.70 26.08
CA GLY A 128 -9.93 4.37 26.66
C GLY A 128 -9.56 3.25 25.69
N HIS A 129 -9.52 3.53 24.37
CA HIS A 129 -9.15 2.52 23.37
C HIS A 129 -7.69 2.65 22.92
N THR A 130 -7.11 1.51 22.55
CA THR A 130 -5.83 1.41 21.85
C THR A 130 -5.85 2.20 20.55
N ARG A 131 -4.76 2.90 20.26
CA ARG A 131 -4.57 3.66 19.01
C ARG A 131 -3.69 2.92 18.03
N LEU A 132 -4.04 2.99 16.76
CA LEU A 132 -3.11 2.64 15.69
C LEU A 132 -2.17 3.82 15.46
N VAL A 133 -0.87 3.55 15.45
CA VAL A 133 0.17 4.56 15.30
C VAL A 133 1.00 4.22 14.08
N CYS A 134 1.27 5.22 13.24
CA CYS A 134 2.17 5.14 12.11
C CYS A 134 3.39 6.03 12.34
N GLY A 135 4.58 5.45 12.25
CA GLY A 135 5.84 6.16 12.21
C GLY A 135 6.48 6.06 10.83
N VAL A 136 6.96 7.19 10.30
CA VAL A 136 7.69 7.27 9.02
C VAL A 136 8.90 8.19 9.21
N ASP A 137 10.03 7.85 8.60
CA ASP A 137 11.20 8.72 8.58
C ASP A 137 10.84 10.14 8.07
N SER A 138 11.16 11.17 8.86
CA SER A 138 10.79 12.55 8.51
C SER A 138 11.52 13.06 7.27
N THR A 139 12.74 12.59 7.02
CA THR A 139 13.52 12.96 5.83
C THR A 139 12.94 12.35 4.56
N LEU A 140 12.41 11.13 4.65
CA LEU A 140 11.62 10.53 3.57
C LEU A 140 10.34 11.34 3.31
N LEU A 141 9.57 11.66 4.35
CA LEU A 141 8.35 12.45 4.18
C LEU A 141 8.63 13.82 3.55
N GLN A 142 9.72 14.47 3.94
CA GLN A 142 10.12 15.73 3.35
C GLN A 142 10.52 15.55 1.87
N ALA A 143 11.35 14.56 1.56
CA ALA A 143 11.76 14.28 0.18
C ALA A 143 10.56 14.00 -0.75
N LEU A 144 9.53 13.28 -0.27
CA LEU A 144 8.29 13.04 -1.03
C LEU A 144 7.54 14.34 -1.34
N LYS A 145 7.47 15.25 -0.36
CA LYS A 145 6.82 16.56 -0.54
C LYS A 145 7.60 17.42 -1.51
N ASP A 146 8.92 17.46 -1.38
CA ASP A 146 9.81 18.25 -2.23
C ASP A 146 9.73 17.78 -3.68
N VAL A 147 9.84 16.48 -3.95
CA VAL A 147 9.75 15.92 -5.31
C VAL A 147 8.40 16.20 -5.95
N ALA A 148 7.31 16.09 -5.19
CA ALA A 148 5.98 16.42 -5.70
C ALA A 148 5.87 17.91 -6.07
N ALA A 149 6.37 18.80 -5.21
CA ALA A 149 6.35 20.24 -5.43
C ALA A 149 7.24 20.67 -6.61
N GLU A 150 8.47 20.14 -6.69
CA GLU A 150 9.41 20.38 -7.78
C GLU A 150 8.85 19.92 -9.14
N CYS A 151 8.07 18.84 -9.17
CA CYS A 151 7.39 18.38 -10.38
C CYS A 151 6.03 19.07 -10.62
N GLY A 152 5.62 20.01 -9.77
CA GLY A 152 4.39 20.79 -9.93
C GLY A 152 3.09 20.05 -9.56
N HIS A 153 3.17 18.98 -8.77
CA HIS A 153 2.01 18.21 -8.29
C HIS A 153 1.62 18.60 -6.87
N SER A 154 0.31 18.79 -6.61
CA SER A 154 -0.17 18.93 -5.23
C SER A 154 -0.20 17.57 -4.55
N CYS A 155 0.72 17.31 -3.62
CA CYS A 155 0.68 16.11 -2.77
C CYS A 155 -0.42 16.27 -1.71
N ARG A 156 -1.47 15.46 -1.79
CA ARG A 156 -2.66 15.57 -0.92
C ARG A 156 -2.59 14.65 0.29
N VAL A 157 -2.05 13.45 0.09
CA VAL A 157 -2.02 12.39 1.09
C VAL A 157 -0.71 11.64 0.96
N ILE A 158 -0.05 11.40 2.09
CA ILE A 158 0.99 10.39 2.24
C ILE A 158 0.55 9.50 3.40
N GLU A 159 0.38 8.21 3.15
CA GLU A 159 -0.24 7.29 4.11
C GLU A 159 0.39 5.89 4.05
N PRO A 160 0.26 5.08 5.11
CA PRO A 160 0.64 3.67 5.04
C PRO A 160 -0.25 2.93 4.05
N LEU A 161 0.34 1.99 3.30
CA LEU A 161 -0.37 1.10 2.37
C LEU A 161 -1.55 0.36 3.02
N LEU A 162 -1.49 0.12 4.33
CA LEU A 162 -2.59 -0.48 5.08
C LEU A 162 -3.87 0.36 5.03
N ALA A 163 -3.76 1.68 5.15
CA ALA A 163 -4.93 2.57 5.02
C ALA A 163 -5.52 2.52 3.60
N THR A 164 -4.67 2.39 2.58
CA THR A 164 -5.09 2.20 1.19
C THR A 164 -5.86 0.89 0.98
N ALA A 165 -5.38 -0.20 1.57
CA ALA A 165 -6.05 -1.49 1.47
C ALA A 165 -7.41 -1.48 2.18
N LEU A 166 -7.49 -0.89 3.37
CA LEU A 166 -8.75 -0.76 4.12
C LEU A 166 -9.83 -0.03 3.32
N ARG A 167 -9.53 1.16 2.77
CA ARG A 167 -10.50 1.89 1.94
C ARG A 167 -10.91 1.13 0.67
N THR A 168 -10.06 0.23 0.19
CA THR A 168 -10.40 -0.64 -0.94
C THR A 168 -11.39 -1.73 -0.55
N LEU A 169 -11.35 -2.20 0.71
CA LEU A 169 -12.34 -3.14 1.26
C LEU A 169 -13.69 -2.48 1.49
N GLU A 170 -13.70 -1.23 1.94
CA GLU A 170 -14.91 -0.45 2.20
C GLU A 170 -15.58 0.08 0.93
N ALA A 171 -14.84 0.14 -0.19
CA ALA A 171 -15.37 0.65 -1.44
C ALA A 171 -16.54 -0.23 -1.94
N PRO A 172 -17.68 0.37 -2.34
CA PRO A 172 -18.80 -0.39 -2.88
C PRO A 172 -18.36 -1.22 -4.08
N GLN A 173 -18.34 -2.55 -3.90
CA GLN A 173 -18.04 -3.45 -5.00
C GLN A 173 -19.15 -3.31 -6.06
N PRO A 174 -18.81 -3.16 -7.35
CA PRO A 174 -19.82 -3.14 -8.39
C PRO A 174 -20.57 -4.46 -8.35
N LYS A 175 -21.91 -4.40 -8.17
CA LYS A 175 -22.78 -5.58 -8.27
C LYS A 175 -22.50 -6.25 -9.62
N ARG A 176 -21.94 -7.46 -9.62
CA ARG A 176 -21.82 -8.25 -10.85
C ARG A 176 -23.22 -8.37 -11.47
N PRO A 177 -23.42 -8.05 -12.76
CA PRO A 177 -24.69 -8.31 -13.40
C PRO A 177 -24.94 -9.81 -13.35
N ARG A 178 -26.02 -10.23 -12.68
CA ARG A 178 -26.51 -11.61 -12.74
C ARG A 178 -26.83 -11.91 -14.20
N LYS A 179 -26.01 -12.74 -14.84
CA LYS A 179 -26.32 -13.28 -16.16
C LYS A 179 -27.41 -14.33 -15.96
N GLY A 180 -28.63 -13.98 -16.38
CA GLY A 180 -29.79 -14.88 -16.42
C GLY A 180 -30.74 -14.70 -15.24
N ALA A 181 -31.78 -13.91 -15.46
CA ALA A 181 -33.12 -14.12 -14.89
C ALA A 181 -34.08 -13.22 -15.67
N ALA A 182 -34.54 -13.72 -16.82
CA ALA A 182 -35.88 -13.39 -17.25
C ALA A 182 -36.82 -14.07 -16.25
N ASP A 183 -37.87 -13.34 -15.88
CA ASP A 183 -38.99 -13.69 -15.01
C ASP A 183 -38.91 -13.47 -13.49
N ALA A 184 -40.08 -13.01 -13.04
CA ALA A 184 -40.60 -12.84 -11.68
C ALA A 184 -40.22 -11.56 -10.92
N THR A 185 -41.08 -10.55 -11.11
CA THR A 185 -41.71 -9.71 -10.08
C THR A 185 -41.32 -10.06 -8.64
N SER A 186 -40.38 -9.29 -8.08
CA SER A 186 -40.20 -9.23 -6.63
C SER A 186 -39.95 -7.80 -6.18
N THR A 187 -40.83 -7.37 -5.29
CA THR A 187 -40.83 -6.13 -4.51
C THR A 187 -39.43 -5.85 -3.93
N PRO A 188 -38.94 -4.59 -3.94
CA PRO A 188 -37.61 -4.28 -3.40
C PRO A 188 -37.64 -4.40 -1.87
N SER A 189 -37.34 -5.59 -1.37
CA SER A 189 -36.99 -5.80 0.03
C SER A 189 -35.69 -5.06 0.32
N ARG A 190 -35.76 -4.03 1.18
CA ARG A 190 -34.60 -3.42 1.82
C ARG A 190 -34.03 -4.39 2.86
N THR A 191 -33.55 -5.55 2.42
CA THR A 191 -32.55 -6.26 3.21
C THR A 191 -31.24 -5.52 2.97
N ASN A 192 -30.86 -4.66 3.92
CA ASN A 192 -29.45 -4.40 4.17
C ASN A 192 -28.80 -5.78 4.34
N SER A 193 -28.23 -6.33 3.27
CA SER A 193 -27.21 -7.35 3.43
C SER A 193 -26.15 -6.66 4.27
N ALA A 194 -25.99 -7.09 5.52
CA ALA A 194 -24.67 -7.17 6.09
C ALA A 194 -23.86 -7.98 5.06
N ALA A 195 -23.29 -7.28 4.08
CA ALA A 195 -22.37 -7.85 3.14
C ALA A 195 -21.21 -8.25 4.02
N GLU A 196 -21.18 -9.52 4.42
CA GLU A 196 -20.23 -10.14 5.35
C GLU A 196 -18.86 -9.47 5.19
N ALA A 197 -18.58 -8.55 6.10
CA ALA A 197 -17.41 -7.70 6.04
C ALA A 197 -16.19 -8.56 6.40
N PHE A 198 -15.05 -8.25 5.80
CA PHE A 198 -13.81 -8.88 6.22
C PHE A 198 -13.46 -8.41 7.64
N GLU A 199 -13.22 -9.37 8.54
CA GLU A 199 -12.81 -9.11 9.91
C GLU A 199 -11.27 -9.07 10.04
N ALA A 200 -10.56 -9.35 8.95
CA ALA A 200 -9.12 -9.17 8.86
C ALA A 200 -8.70 -8.95 7.42
N LEU A 201 -7.48 -8.43 7.27
CA LEU A 201 -6.82 -8.30 5.99
C LEU A 201 -5.35 -8.76 6.09
N ALA A 202 -4.83 -9.27 4.99
CA ALA A 202 -3.42 -9.56 4.77
C ALA A 202 -2.94 -8.76 3.55
N LEU A 203 -1.86 -8.00 3.72
CA LEU A 203 -1.10 -7.35 2.68
C LEU A 203 0.14 -8.17 2.38
N ILE A 204 0.33 -8.49 1.11
CA ILE A 204 1.51 -9.19 0.63
C ILE A 204 2.36 -8.19 -0.15
N GLU A 205 3.55 -7.91 0.36
CA GLU A 205 4.56 -7.07 -0.30
C GLU A 205 5.79 -7.95 -0.61
N PRO A 206 6.67 -7.55 -1.54
CA PRO A 206 7.93 -8.25 -1.74
C PRO A 206 8.70 -8.41 -0.42
N GLY A 207 8.95 -9.66 -0.04
CA GLY A 207 9.68 -9.99 1.18
C GLY A 207 8.88 -9.90 2.49
N ARG A 208 7.56 -9.60 2.48
CA ARG A 208 6.79 -9.31 3.71
C ARG A 208 5.31 -9.68 3.62
N ILE A 209 4.80 -10.23 4.72
CA ILE A 209 3.35 -10.34 5.00
C ILE A 209 3.01 -9.41 6.16
N THR A 210 2.01 -8.57 5.98
CA THR A 210 1.41 -7.75 7.04
C THR A 210 -0.05 -8.15 7.22
N MET A 211 -0.45 -8.56 8.41
CA MET A 211 -1.82 -8.95 8.72
C MET A 211 -2.41 -7.99 9.75
N ALA A 212 -3.68 -7.61 9.58
CA ALA A 212 -4.40 -6.77 10.52
C ALA A 212 -5.80 -7.35 10.78
N ALA A 213 -6.19 -7.43 12.05
CA ALA A 213 -7.54 -7.80 12.47
C ALA A 213 -8.36 -6.53 12.69
N LEU A 214 -9.63 -6.60 12.32
CA LEU A 214 -10.56 -5.49 12.29
C LEU A 214 -11.71 -5.73 13.28
N ARG A 215 -12.14 -4.66 13.93
CA ARG A 215 -13.38 -4.61 14.69
C ARG A 215 -14.03 -3.26 14.45
N ASP A 216 -15.27 -3.26 13.98
CA ASP A 216 -16.02 -2.05 13.64
C ASP A 216 -15.25 -1.11 12.69
N GLY A 217 -14.57 -1.69 11.70
CA GLY A 217 -13.74 -0.95 10.72
C GLY A 217 -12.39 -0.46 11.24
N ARG A 218 -12.04 -0.71 12.51
CA ARG A 218 -10.77 -0.29 13.12
C ARG A 218 -9.80 -1.45 13.25
N ILE A 219 -8.51 -1.17 13.11
CA ILE A 219 -7.46 -2.16 13.37
C ILE A 219 -7.31 -2.37 14.88
N VAL A 220 -7.53 -3.60 15.34
CA VAL A 220 -7.41 -3.97 16.76
C VAL A 220 -6.24 -4.90 17.05
N ALA A 221 -5.68 -5.53 16.01
CA ALA A 221 -4.46 -6.31 16.09
C ALA A 221 -3.69 -6.13 14.78
N ILE A 222 -2.37 -6.04 14.83
CA ILE A 222 -1.52 -6.00 13.64
C ILE A 222 -0.25 -6.81 13.88
N GLN A 223 0.16 -7.55 12.86
CA GLN A 223 1.44 -8.24 12.83
C GLN A 223 2.08 -8.13 11.46
N SER A 224 3.40 -7.99 11.43
CA SER A 224 4.20 -8.09 10.21
C SER A 224 5.30 -9.13 10.40
N GLN A 225 5.65 -9.82 9.32
CA GLN A 225 6.78 -10.74 9.30
C GLN A 225 7.41 -10.79 7.90
N PRO A 226 8.70 -11.19 7.81
CA PRO A 226 9.30 -11.54 6.53
C PRO A 226 8.52 -12.67 5.84
N ALA A 227 8.52 -12.66 4.51
CA ALA A 227 7.93 -13.71 3.70
C ALA A 227 8.69 -13.90 2.39
N SER A 228 8.73 -15.11 1.86
CA SER A 228 9.34 -15.37 0.54
C SER A 228 8.32 -15.18 -0.60
N GLU A 229 8.76 -15.45 -1.84
CA GLU A 229 7.86 -15.53 -3.00
C GLU A 229 6.80 -16.64 -2.86
N ALA A 230 7.05 -17.65 -2.01
CA ALA A 230 6.12 -18.71 -1.67
C ALA A 230 5.07 -18.29 -0.62
N TRP A 231 4.75 -17.00 -0.51
CA TRP A 231 3.87 -16.42 0.51
C TRP A 231 2.50 -17.13 0.63
N ARG A 232 1.99 -17.74 -0.46
CA ARG A 232 0.72 -18.48 -0.45
C ARG A 232 0.74 -19.68 0.51
N LEU A 233 1.90 -20.31 0.69
CA LEU A 233 2.12 -21.39 1.66
C LEU A 233 2.41 -20.85 3.06
N GLU A 234 3.06 -19.69 3.14
CA GLU A 234 3.47 -19.09 4.40
C GLU A 234 2.33 -18.35 5.11
N LEU A 235 1.38 -17.76 4.38
CA LEU A 235 0.29 -16.97 4.94
C LEU A 235 -0.60 -17.78 5.90
N PRO A 236 -1.05 -19.01 5.57
CA PRO A 236 -1.79 -19.84 6.52
C PRO A 236 -0.98 -20.15 7.79
N GLN A 237 0.31 -20.42 7.66
CA GLN A 237 1.19 -20.69 8.79
C GLN A 237 1.43 -19.44 9.65
N ALA A 238 1.60 -18.29 9.00
CA ALA A 238 1.72 -16.98 9.65
C ALA A 238 0.48 -16.68 10.49
N TRP A 239 -0.70 -16.88 9.90
CA TRP A 239 -1.97 -16.72 10.57
C TRP A 239 -2.11 -17.67 11.76
N GLN A 240 -1.80 -18.95 11.58
CA GLN A 240 -1.83 -19.93 12.66
C GLN A 240 -0.93 -19.50 13.83
N ARG A 241 0.33 -19.13 13.55
CA ARG A 241 1.25 -18.62 14.58
C ARG A 241 0.71 -17.38 15.28
N TRP A 242 0.03 -16.50 14.55
CA TRP A 242 -0.58 -15.31 15.14
C TRP A 242 -1.72 -15.68 16.08
N THR A 243 -2.62 -16.56 15.66
CA THR A 243 -3.74 -17.04 16.49
C THR A 243 -3.29 -17.81 17.74
N LEU A 244 -2.10 -18.42 17.73
CA LEU A 244 -1.54 -19.01 18.95
C LEU A 244 -1.16 -17.96 20.01
N ARG A 245 -0.82 -16.73 19.60
CA ARG A 245 -0.51 -15.60 20.50
C ARG A 245 -1.74 -14.77 20.85
N ALA A 246 -2.75 -14.77 19.98
CA ALA A 246 -4.01 -14.06 20.12
C ALA A 246 -5.17 -15.01 19.76
N PRO A 247 -5.56 -15.92 20.68
CA PRO A 247 -6.55 -16.97 20.41
C PRO A 247 -7.92 -16.44 19.95
N GLU A 248 -8.30 -15.24 20.37
CA GLU A 248 -9.52 -14.55 19.96
C GLU A 248 -9.58 -14.31 18.44
N LEU A 249 -8.45 -14.27 17.74
CA LEU A 249 -8.39 -14.11 16.29
C LEU A 249 -8.72 -15.40 15.53
N ALA A 250 -8.72 -16.56 16.19
CA ALA A 250 -9.00 -17.85 15.55
C ALA A 250 -10.43 -17.90 14.95
N ALA A 251 -11.37 -17.20 15.59
CA ALA A 251 -12.77 -17.11 15.18
C ALA A 251 -12.99 -16.34 13.87
N ILE A 252 -12.02 -15.54 13.41
CA ILE A 252 -12.15 -14.78 12.16
C ILE A 252 -12.21 -15.74 10.98
N GLU A 253 -13.35 -15.78 10.29
CA GLU A 253 -13.59 -16.70 9.18
C GLU A 253 -13.18 -16.13 7.83
N ARG A 254 -13.10 -14.80 7.71
CA ARG A 254 -12.89 -14.13 6.43
C ARG A 254 -11.75 -13.11 6.50
N ILE A 255 -10.73 -13.36 5.71
CA ILE A 255 -9.51 -12.55 5.61
C ILE A 255 -9.35 -12.10 4.15
N ALA A 256 -9.37 -10.79 3.93
CA ALA A 256 -9.08 -10.25 2.61
C ALA A 256 -7.58 -10.26 2.35
N VAL A 257 -7.14 -10.71 1.19
CA VAL A 257 -5.72 -10.78 0.82
C VAL A 257 -5.45 -9.85 -0.36
N THR A 258 -4.67 -8.80 -0.15
CA THR A 258 -4.23 -7.92 -1.23
C THR A 258 -2.80 -8.29 -1.63
N ASP A 259 -2.64 -8.86 -2.82
CA ASP A 259 -1.35 -9.26 -3.37
C ASP A 259 -0.68 -8.10 -4.15
N LEU A 260 0.44 -7.62 -3.62
CA LEU A 260 1.31 -6.60 -4.23
C LEU A 260 2.74 -7.14 -4.41
N SER A 261 2.92 -8.45 -4.30
CA SER A 261 4.24 -9.11 -4.32
C SER A 261 4.82 -9.29 -5.71
N ALA A 262 3.99 -9.25 -6.75
CA ALA A 262 4.44 -9.40 -8.12
C ALA A 262 5.46 -8.31 -8.47
N LEU A 263 6.68 -8.71 -8.81
CA LEU A 263 7.72 -7.81 -9.32
C LEU A 263 7.63 -7.71 -10.85
N PRO A 264 8.02 -6.58 -11.45
CA PRO A 264 8.13 -6.47 -12.89
C PRO A 264 9.18 -7.45 -13.44
N ALA A 265 8.93 -7.98 -14.64
CA ALA A 265 9.74 -9.05 -15.26
C ALA A 265 11.24 -8.73 -15.40
N ALA A 266 11.64 -7.46 -15.36
CA ALA A 266 13.04 -7.03 -15.39
C ALA A 266 13.89 -7.54 -14.19
N HIS A 267 13.26 -7.97 -13.10
CA HIS A 267 13.94 -8.55 -11.92
C HIS A 267 13.94 -10.09 -11.90
N ALA A 268 13.45 -10.76 -12.94
CA ALA A 268 13.65 -12.20 -13.07
C ALA A 268 15.13 -12.47 -13.40
N PRO A 269 15.90 -13.17 -12.54
CA PRO A 269 17.31 -13.43 -12.80
C PRO A 269 17.47 -14.20 -14.12
N ALA A 270 18.30 -13.69 -15.04
CA ALA A 270 18.55 -14.24 -16.37
C ALA A 270 19.24 -15.63 -16.38
N THR A 271 19.46 -16.23 -15.22
CA THR A 271 20.14 -17.53 -15.03
C THR A 271 19.53 -18.37 -13.91
N ALA A 272 18.29 -18.10 -13.48
CA ALA A 272 17.57 -19.14 -12.74
C ALA A 272 17.19 -20.25 -13.72
N PRO A 273 17.66 -21.50 -13.56
CA PRO A 273 17.14 -22.59 -14.35
C PRO A 273 15.63 -22.64 -14.14
N ALA A 274 14.87 -22.99 -15.18
CA ALA A 274 13.42 -23.19 -15.18
C ALA A 274 12.95 -24.36 -14.26
N THR A 275 13.73 -24.63 -13.22
CA THR A 275 13.51 -25.55 -12.09
C THR A 275 13.38 -24.77 -10.79
N ALA A 276 12.90 -23.52 -10.83
CA ALA A 276 12.18 -22.98 -9.68
C ALA A 276 10.95 -23.87 -9.51
N LEU A 277 11.03 -24.78 -8.54
CA LEU A 277 9.98 -25.71 -8.14
C LEU A 277 8.62 -25.06 -8.36
N HIS A 278 7.93 -25.48 -9.42
CA HIS A 278 6.48 -25.44 -9.52
C HIS A 278 5.92 -26.34 -8.40
N LEU A 279 6.12 -25.93 -7.15
CA LEU A 279 5.22 -26.28 -6.08
C LEU A 279 3.90 -25.66 -6.52
N VAL A 280 3.00 -26.55 -6.92
CA VAL A 280 1.55 -26.38 -7.12
C VAL A 280 1.06 -24.99 -6.72
N PRO A 281 0.28 -24.27 -7.55
CA PRO A 281 -0.44 -23.08 -7.09
C PRO A 281 -1.29 -23.50 -5.89
N GLY A 282 -0.76 -23.26 -4.68
CA GLY A 282 -1.45 -23.58 -3.45
C GLY A 282 -2.67 -22.68 -3.44
N ALA A 283 -3.84 -23.26 -3.75
CA ALA A 283 -5.08 -22.56 -3.55
C ALA A 283 -5.09 -22.08 -2.10
N LEU A 284 -5.32 -20.78 -1.92
CA LEU A 284 -5.46 -20.23 -0.59
C LEU A 284 -6.62 -20.96 0.12
N PRO A 285 -6.48 -21.34 1.40
CA PRO A 285 -7.60 -21.87 2.16
C PRO A 285 -8.81 -20.94 2.08
N LEU A 286 -10.03 -21.49 2.14
CA LEU A 286 -11.28 -20.74 1.88
C LEU A 286 -11.44 -19.43 2.66
N ARG A 287 -10.85 -19.33 3.87
CA ARG A 287 -10.87 -18.10 4.67
C ARG A 287 -10.10 -16.93 4.07
N PHE A 288 -9.08 -17.21 3.25
CA PHE A 288 -8.24 -16.21 2.60
C PHE A 288 -8.78 -15.93 1.21
N GLN A 289 -9.36 -14.74 1.02
CA GLN A 289 -9.99 -14.36 -0.24
C GLN A 289 -9.17 -13.25 -0.89
N LEU A 290 -8.70 -13.48 -2.12
CA LEU A 290 -8.00 -12.44 -2.87
C LEU A 290 -8.92 -11.24 -3.10
N ASN A 291 -8.40 -10.07 -2.75
CA ASN A 291 -9.06 -8.78 -2.93
C ASN A 291 -8.45 -8.04 -4.13
N ALA A 292 -9.20 -7.07 -4.65
CA ALA A 292 -8.74 -6.23 -5.75
C ALA A 292 -7.47 -5.45 -5.38
N ASN A 293 -6.51 -5.41 -6.30
CA ASN A 293 -5.33 -4.57 -6.15
C ASN A 293 -5.74 -3.08 -6.26
N PRO A 294 -5.43 -2.23 -5.25
CA PRO A 294 -5.77 -0.81 -5.28
C PRO A 294 -5.13 -0.03 -6.44
N PHE A 295 -4.10 -0.58 -7.08
CA PHE A 295 -3.37 -0.02 -8.21
C PHE A 295 -3.72 -0.67 -9.55
N GLY A 296 -4.71 -1.57 -9.58
CA GLY A 296 -5.21 -2.25 -10.78
C GLY A 296 -4.60 -3.65 -11.00
N GLU A 297 -5.29 -4.48 -11.79
CA GLU A 297 -4.91 -5.89 -12.01
C GLU A 297 -3.91 -6.11 -13.16
N ARG A 298 -3.71 -5.12 -14.04
CA ARG A 298 -2.83 -5.19 -15.22
C ARG A 298 -2.00 -3.91 -15.33
N ALA A 299 -1.08 -3.73 -14.40
CA ALA A 299 -0.10 -2.68 -14.52
C ALA A 299 0.83 -3.00 -15.70
N THR A 300 0.98 -2.08 -16.65
CA THR A 300 1.99 -2.23 -17.70
C THR A 300 3.37 -2.05 -17.09
N VAL A 301 4.27 -2.99 -17.37
CA VAL A 301 5.67 -2.85 -16.94
C VAL A 301 6.30 -1.77 -17.80
N VAL A 302 6.76 -0.69 -17.16
CA VAL A 302 7.51 0.38 -17.83
C VAL A 302 8.93 0.35 -17.29
N THR A 303 9.89 0.05 -18.18
CA THR A 303 11.31 0.16 -17.86
C THR A 303 11.66 1.64 -17.74
N PRO A 304 12.29 2.10 -16.65
CA PRO A 304 12.78 3.47 -16.57
C PRO A 304 13.79 3.69 -17.71
N ALA A 305 13.61 4.77 -18.48
CA ALA A 305 14.59 5.14 -19.49
C ALA A 305 15.93 5.42 -18.78
N ALA A 306 16.96 4.65 -19.13
CA ALA A 306 18.31 4.86 -18.61
C ALA A 306 18.73 6.30 -18.91
N GLN A 307 18.99 7.10 -17.87
CA GLN A 307 19.69 8.36 -18.03
C GLN A 307 21.08 8.03 -18.56
N ALA A 308 21.36 8.41 -19.81
CA ALA A 308 22.67 8.27 -20.40
C ALA A 308 23.69 9.06 -19.56
N PRO A 309 24.88 8.50 -19.26
CA PRO A 309 25.92 9.25 -18.59
C PRO A 309 26.33 10.43 -19.49
N SER A 310 26.13 11.64 -18.98
CA SER A 310 26.60 12.87 -19.59
C SER A 310 28.12 12.78 -19.77
N SER A 311 28.54 12.64 -21.04
CA SER A 311 29.94 12.62 -21.47
C SER A 311 30.62 13.91 -21.01
N THR A 312 31.55 13.78 -20.06
CA THR A 312 32.50 14.83 -19.69
C THR A 312 33.35 15.20 -20.90
N ALA A 313 33.34 16.50 -21.22
CA ALA A 313 34.13 17.11 -22.26
C ALA A 313 35.64 17.00 -21.98
N THR A 314 36.39 16.68 -23.03
CA THR A 314 37.85 16.75 -23.13
C THR A 314 38.32 18.20 -22.94
N PRO A 315 39.36 18.49 -22.13
CA PRO A 315 40.02 19.78 -22.19
C PRO A 315 41.04 19.78 -23.33
N GLU A 316 40.78 20.61 -24.34
CA GLU A 316 41.73 21.04 -25.36
C GLU A 316 42.71 22.04 -24.70
N VAL A 317 43.98 21.65 -24.58
CA VAL A 317 45.06 22.51 -24.09
C VAL A 317 45.67 23.21 -25.30
N ALA A 318 45.48 24.51 -25.38
CA ALA A 318 46.23 25.41 -26.25
C ALA A 318 47.21 26.23 -25.40
N ALA A 319 48.52 25.95 -25.55
CA ALA A 319 49.68 26.84 -25.46
C ALA A 319 50.96 26.00 -25.35
#